data_AF-A0A0K8WHR2-F1
#
_entry.id   AF-A0A0K8WHR2-F1
#
_cell.length_a   1.000
_cell.length_b   1.000
_cell.length_c   1.000
_cell.angle_alpha   90.00
_cell.angle_beta   90.00
_cell.angle_gamma   90.00
#
_symmetry.space_group_name_H-M   'P 1'
#
loop_
_entity.id
_entity.type
_entity.pdbx_description
1 polymer ?
#
loop_
_entity_poly.entity_id
_entity_poly.type
_entity_poly.pdbx_seq_one_letter_code
_entity_poly.pdbx_strand_id
1 'polypeptide(L)'
;MNPLDTKREFTDNERQKNPHVNAILYGNKLEMRRRAGLGAIQQQQLAAEKYKDKGSDIQESQFEQMSKQMEVFRLKLEEFAVKHKTDIRKNSQFRKQFQEMCAAIGVDPLATGKGFWSVLGMGDFYYELSVQVVEVCLAANHKTGGLIELNELRRRLIAARGVSAVHQEITNEDILMAAKKIKYIWEWFCGI
;
A
#
# COMPACT_ATOMS: atom_id res chain seq x y z
N MET A 1 -3.75 7.88 86.24
CA MET A 1 -2.58 7.81 85.33
C MET A 1 -3.05 8.16 83.93
N ASN A 2 -2.47 9.20 83.32
CA ASN A 2 -2.19 9.24 81.87
C ASN A 2 -1.47 7.91 81.46
N PRO A 3 -1.19 7.59 80.18
CA PRO A 3 -1.69 8.03 78.88
C PRO A 3 -1.79 6.86 77.85
N LEU A 4 -2.14 7.18 76.60
CA LEU A 4 -1.75 6.52 75.32
C LEU A 4 -2.23 5.10 74.95
N ASP A 5 -2.74 5.04 73.71
CA ASP A 5 -2.56 3.98 72.71
C ASP A 5 -3.06 2.56 73.02
N THR A 6 -4.32 2.27 72.66
CA THR A 6 -4.60 1.07 71.84
C THR A 6 -5.98 1.16 71.19
N LYS A 7 -6.10 0.62 69.97
CA LYS A 7 -7.31 0.43 69.14
C LYS A 7 -7.56 1.48 68.05
N ARG A 8 -6.55 1.67 67.19
CA ARG A 8 -6.79 1.55 65.74
C ARG A 8 -6.83 0.07 65.39
N GLU A 9 -7.49 -0.24 64.27
CA GLU A 9 -7.65 -1.54 63.62
C GLU A 9 -8.89 -2.33 64.05
N PHE A 10 -10.03 -1.91 63.51
CA PHE A 10 -11.04 -2.86 63.04
C PHE A 10 -11.28 -2.62 61.56
N THR A 11 -11.16 -3.70 60.79
CA THR A 11 -10.72 -3.76 59.40
C THR A 11 -11.69 -3.17 58.38
N ASP A 12 -11.13 -2.54 57.33
CA ASP A 12 -11.81 -2.02 56.12
C ASP A 12 -12.64 -3.06 55.32
N ASN A 13 -12.75 -4.30 55.78
CA ASN A 13 -13.32 -5.42 55.02
C ASN A 13 -14.84 -5.62 55.22
N GLU A 14 -15.48 -4.90 56.14
CA GLU A 14 -16.95 -4.99 56.35
C GLU A 14 -17.75 -3.86 55.70
N ARG A 15 -17.10 -2.81 55.17
CA ARG A 15 -17.78 -1.72 54.44
C ARG A 15 -18.41 -2.14 53.11
N GLN A 16 -18.02 -3.30 52.58
CA GLN A 16 -18.36 -3.70 51.21
C GLN A 16 -19.57 -4.65 51.11
N LYS A 17 -20.12 -5.13 52.23
CA LYS A 17 -21.17 -6.16 52.23
C LYS A 17 -22.61 -5.65 52.27
N ASN A 18 -22.87 -4.36 52.49
CA ASN A 18 -24.25 -3.87 52.51
C ASN A 18 -24.39 -2.37 52.15
N PRO A 19 -24.39 -2.02 50.85
CA PRO A 19 -24.41 -0.62 50.40
C PRO A 19 -25.71 0.13 50.75
N HIS A 20 -26.83 -0.57 50.99
CA HIS A 20 -28.11 0.05 51.34
C HIS A 20 -28.21 0.49 52.81
N VAL A 21 -27.43 -0.11 53.72
CA VAL A 21 -27.52 0.19 55.17
C VAL A 21 -26.68 1.42 55.53
N ASN A 22 -25.58 1.67 54.81
CA ASN A 22 -24.70 2.81 55.08
C ASN A 22 -25.24 4.17 54.60
N ALA A 23 -26.20 4.19 53.66
CA ALA A 23 -26.78 5.43 53.13
C ALA A 23 -27.78 6.11 54.10
N ILE A 24 -28.27 5.38 55.10
CA ILE A 24 -29.30 5.86 56.06
C ILE A 24 -28.67 6.45 57.33
N LEU A 25 -27.50 5.96 57.75
CA LEU A 25 -26.87 6.34 59.03
C LEU A 25 -25.86 7.49 58.92
N TYR A 26 -25.23 7.65 57.77
CA TYR A 26 -24.27 8.73 57.53
C TYR A 26 -24.82 9.57 56.39
N GLY A 27 -25.50 10.65 56.79
CA GLY A 27 -26.37 11.46 55.96
C GLY A 27 -25.88 11.63 54.52
N ASN A 28 -26.83 11.53 53.60
CA ASN A 28 -26.70 11.96 52.21
C ASN A 28 -25.89 13.26 52.14
N LYS A 29 -24.58 13.13 51.92
CA LYS A 29 -23.84 14.17 51.24
C LYS A 29 -24.38 14.11 49.83
N LEU A 30 -25.47 14.83 49.60
CA LEU A 30 -25.95 15.13 48.26
C LEU A 30 -24.74 15.69 47.54
N GLU A 31 -24.05 14.84 46.77
CA GLU A 31 -23.12 15.29 45.76
C GLU A 31 -23.99 16.14 44.85
N MET A 32 -23.97 17.45 45.10
CA MET A 32 -24.44 18.44 44.16
C MET A 32 -23.51 18.32 42.96
N ARG A 33 -23.82 17.37 42.07
CA ARG A 33 -23.41 17.41 40.68
C ARG A 33 -23.95 18.74 40.16
N ARG A 34 -23.11 19.77 40.24
CA ARG A 34 -23.39 21.09 39.68
C ARG A 34 -23.77 20.84 38.23
N ARG A 35 -25.07 20.93 37.93
CA ARG A 35 -25.57 20.87 36.55
C ARG A 35 -24.86 22.00 35.83
N ALA A 36 -24.02 21.66 34.85
CA ALA A 36 -23.44 22.66 33.97
C ALA A 36 -24.59 23.54 33.45
N GLY A 37 -24.48 24.86 33.64
CA GLY A 37 -25.53 25.78 33.19
C GLY A 37 -25.74 25.65 31.69
N LEU A 38 -26.95 25.98 31.19
CA LEU A 38 -27.30 25.88 29.77
C LEU A 38 -26.26 26.55 28.86
N GLY A 39 -25.66 27.67 29.29
CA GLY A 39 -24.56 28.33 28.57
C GLY A 39 -23.25 27.54 28.54
N ALA A 40 -22.91 26.76 29.57
CA ALA A 40 -21.72 25.90 29.58
C ALA A 40 -21.89 24.70 28.63
N ILE A 41 -23.10 24.16 28.53
CA ILE A 41 -23.44 23.10 27.57
C ILE A 41 -23.36 23.63 26.13
N GLN A 42 -23.92 24.83 25.87
CA GLN A 42 -23.88 25.46 24.55
C GLN A 42 -22.45 25.85 24.13
N GLN A 43 -21.62 26.34 25.07
CA GLN A 43 -20.21 26.58 24.79
C GLN A 43 -19.41 25.30 24.55
N GLN A 44 -19.71 24.21 25.26
CA GLN A 44 -19.12 22.89 24.96
C GLN A 44 -19.51 22.40 23.56
N GLN A 45 -20.76 22.55 23.15
CA GLN A 45 -21.22 22.17 21.80
C GLN A 45 -20.53 23.00 20.72
N LEU A 46 -20.48 24.34 20.87
CA LEU A 46 -19.78 25.24 19.95
C LEU A 46 -18.27 24.95 19.89
N ALA A 47 -17.65 24.59 21.01
CA ALA A 47 -16.24 24.20 21.02
C ALA A 47 -16.04 22.87 20.28
N ALA A 48 -16.87 21.86 20.55
CA ALA A 48 -16.81 20.56 19.87
C ALA A 48 -16.99 20.69 18.35
N GLU A 49 -17.93 21.53 17.90
CA GLU A 49 -18.15 21.82 16.48
C GLU A 49 -16.92 22.50 15.86
N LYS A 50 -16.36 23.53 16.50
CA LYS A 50 -15.11 24.17 16.05
C LYS A 50 -13.91 23.23 16.02
N TYR A 51 -13.80 22.29 16.96
CA TYR A 51 -12.75 21.27 16.95
C TYR A 51 -12.94 20.26 15.82
N LYS A 52 -14.19 19.92 15.50
CA LYS A 52 -14.53 19.05 14.38
C LYS A 52 -14.20 19.71 13.05
N ASP A 53 -14.59 20.97 12.86
CA ASP A 53 -14.32 21.73 11.63
C ASP A 53 -12.81 21.93 11.43
N LYS A 54 -12.08 22.32 12.48
CA LYS A 54 -10.61 22.38 12.42
C LYS A 54 -9.99 21.01 12.16
N GLY A 55 -10.61 19.94 12.65
CA GLY A 55 -10.20 18.57 12.37
C GLY A 55 -10.32 18.23 10.88
N SER A 56 -11.44 18.56 10.25
CA SER A 56 -11.63 18.39 8.80
C SER A 56 -10.67 19.26 7.99
N ASP A 57 -10.46 20.52 8.37
CA ASP A 57 -9.56 21.43 7.67
C ASP A 57 -8.11 20.93 7.70
N ILE A 58 -7.67 20.41 8.85
CA ILE A 58 -6.33 19.80 8.98
C ILE A 58 -6.23 18.54 8.12
N GLN A 59 -7.25 17.68 8.11
CA GLN A 59 -7.25 16.48 7.28
C GLN A 59 -7.18 16.82 5.78
N GLU A 60 -7.95 17.81 5.34
CA GLU A 60 -7.94 18.28 3.96
C GLU A 60 -6.59 18.88 3.59
N SER A 61 -6.02 19.72 4.45
CA SER A 61 -4.67 20.26 4.25
C SER A 61 -3.59 19.18 4.15
N GLN A 62 -3.65 18.15 5.01
CA GLN A 62 -2.72 17.02 4.94
C GLN A 62 -2.90 16.20 3.65
N PHE A 63 -4.13 16.00 3.19
CA PHE A 63 -4.42 15.31 1.95
C PHE A 63 -3.91 16.09 0.72
N GLU A 64 -4.09 17.40 0.68
CA GLU A 64 -3.55 18.26 -0.36
C GLU A 64 -2.01 18.22 -0.39
N GLN A 65 -1.37 18.29 0.78
CA GLN A 65 0.09 18.20 0.88
C GLN A 65 0.59 16.84 0.38
N MET A 66 -0.07 15.75 0.76
CA MET A 66 0.27 14.40 0.28
C MET A 66 0.12 14.29 -1.24
N SER A 67 -0.96 14.85 -1.80
CA SER A 67 -1.20 14.85 -3.25
C SER A 67 -0.11 15.62 -4.00
N LYS A 68 0.32 16.78 -3.49
CA LYS A 68 1.45 17.54 -4.05
C LYS A 68 2.77 16.76 -3.99
N GLN A 69 3.04 16.07 -2.88
CA GLN A 69 4.24 15.26 -2.74
C GLN A 69 4.24 14.06 -3.70
N MET A 70 3.09 13.42 -3.92
CA MET A 70 2.96 12.34 -4.91
C MET A 70 3.24 12.83 -6.34
N GLU A 71 2.80 14.03 -6.70
CA GLU A 71 3.11 14.61 -8.02
C GLU A 71 4.61 14.90 -8.18
N VAL A 72 5.23 15.51 -7.17
CA VAL A 72 6.70 15.74 -7.17
C VAL A 72 7.45 14.43 -7.29
N PHE A 73 7.01 13.39 -6.56
CA PHE A 73 7.62 12.08 -6.64
C PHE A 73 7.47 11.46 -8.03
N ARG A 74 6.27 11.56 -8.63
CA ARG A 74 6.01 11.06 -9.98
C ARG A 74 6.95 11.68 -11.02
N LEU A 75 7.13 13.01 -10.98
CA LEU A 75 8.06 13.73 -11.86
C LEU A 75 9.51 13.29 -11.64
N LYS A 76 9.92 13.07 -10.39
CA LYS A 76 11.27 12.59 -10.08
C LYS A 76 11.51 11.16 -10.53
N LEU A 77 10.52 10.29 -10.38
CA LEU A 77 10.58 8.91 -10.86
C LEU A 77 10.62 8.86 -12.39
N GLU A 78 9.91 9.76 -13.05
CA GLU A 78 10.00 9.98 -14.50
C GLU A 78 11.41 10.37 -14.94
N GLU A 79 11.99 11.41 -14.32
CA GLU A 79 13.35 11.87 -14.62
C GLU A 79 14.37 10.74 -14.42
N PHE A 80 14.19 9.97 -13.35
CA PHE A 80 15.00 8.79 -13.05
C PHE A 80 14.86 7.70 -14.12
N ALA A 81 13.63 7.39 -14.53
CA ALA A 81 13.34 6.36 -15.52
C ALA A 81 13.97 6.69 -16.89
N VAL A 82 13.89 7.95 -17.32
CA VAL A 82 14.52 8.43 -18.56
C VAL A 82 16.04 8.30 -18.47
N LYS A 83 16.64 8.77 -17.38
CA LYS A 83 18.09 8.77 -17.18
C LYS A 83 18.67 7.35 -17.12
N HIS A 84 17.94 6.41 -16.54
CA HIS A 84 18.42 5.06 -16.27
C HIS A 84 17.74 3.98 -17.13
N LYS A 85 17.05 4.35 -18.22
CA LYS A 85 16.31 3.41 -19.09
C LYS A 85 17.16 2.23 -19.55
N THR A 86 18.40 2.48 -19.96
CA THR A 86 19.31 1.42 -20.42
C THR A 86 19.74 0.48 -19.31
N ASP A 87 19.96 1.02 -18.11
CA ASP A 87 20.40 0.25 -16.95
C ASP A 87 19.27 -0.65 -16.44
N ILE A 88 18.05 -0.10 -16.39
CA ILE A 88 16.81 -0.84 -16.08
C ILE A 88 16.61 -1.97 -17.10
N ARG A 89 16.93 -1.75 -18.38
CA ARG A 89 16.76 -2.77 -19.42
C ARG A 89 17.82 -3.88 -19.35
N LYS A 90 19.04 -3.58 -18.92
CA LYS A 90 20.16 -4.53 -18.91
C LYS A 90 20.18 -5.41 -17.65
N ASN A 91 19.95 -4.81 -16.48
CA ASN A 91 20.08 -5.47 -15.19
C ASN A 91 18.72 -5.93 -14.65
N SER A 92 18.57 -7.24 -14.46
CA SER A 92 17.34 -7.86 -13.97
C SER A 92 16.94 -7.42 -12.55
N GLN A 93 17.89 -7.32 -11.63
CA GLN A 93 17.67 -6.90 -10.25
C GLN A 93 17.18 -5.44 -10.20
N PHE A 94 17.81 -4.55 -10.95
CA PHE A 94 17.43 -3.15 -10.97
C PHE A 94 16.05 -2.94 -11.60
N ARG A 95 15.74 -3.69 -12.67
CA ARG A 95 14.41 -3.73 -13.28
C ARG A 95 13.31 -4.07 -12.27
N LYS A 96 13.55 -5.10 -11.45
CA LYS A 96 12.62 -5.52 -10.40
C LYS A 96 12.43 -4.44 -9.33
N GLN A 97 13.51 -3.86 -8.83
CA GLN A 97 13.43 -2.78 -7.83
C GLN A 97 12.67 -1.56 -8.37
N PHE A 98 12.90 -1.21 -9.64
CA PHE A 98 12.18 -0.13 -10.29
C PHE A 98 10.67 -0.41 -10.37
N GLN A 99 10.28 -1.65 -10.69
CA GLN A 99 8.86 -2.05 -10.70
C GLN A 99 8.22 -2.02 -9.31
N GLU A 100 8.92 -2.50 -8.29
CA GLU A 100 8.45 -2.46 -6.89
C GLU A 100 8.22 -1.01 -6.44
N MET A 101 9.13 -0.10 -6.81
CA MET A 101 8.97 1.33 -6.54
C MET A 101 7.75 1.93 -7.24
N CYS A 102 7.49 1.57 -8.50
CA CYS A 102 6.30 2.03 -9.22
C CYS A 102 5.01 1.47 -8.58
N ALA A 103 5.02 0.18 -8.23
CA ALA A 103 3.88 -0.51 -7.63
C ALA A 103 3.51 0.06 -6.25
N ALA A 104 4.50 0.47 -5.45
CA ALA A 104 4.27 1.10 -4.14
C ALA A 104 3.42 2.37 -4.21
N ILE A 105 3.38 3.03 -5.38
CA ILE A 105 2.66 4.29 -5.61
C ILE A 105 1.39 4.04 -6.43
N GLY A 106 1.10 2.77 -6.74
CA GLY A 106 -0.06 2.39 -7.55
C GLY A 106 0.14 2.68 -9.04
N VAL A 107 1.39 2.78 -9.50
CA VAL A 107 1.72 3.04 -10.89
C VAL A 107 2.23 1.76 -11.55
N ASP A 108 1.62 1.34 -12.66
CA ASP A 108 2.14 0.24 -13.49
C ASP A 108 2.97 0.81 -14.66
N PRO A 109 4.31 0.66 -14.67
CA PRO A 109 5.16 1.14 -15.76
C PRO A 109 4.93 0.35 -17.06
N LEU A 110 4.20 -0.77 -17.00
CA LEU A 110 3.86 -1.66 -18.12
C LEU A 110 2.38 -1.55 -18.53
N ALA A 111 1.65 -0.54 -18.06
CA ALA A 111 0.26 -0.33 -18.45
C ALA A 111 0.17 -0.03 -19.96
N THR A 112 -0.75 -0.70 -20.65
CA THR A 112 -0.90 -0.69 -22.11
C THR A 112 -1.70 0.50 -22.66
N GLY A 113 -2.04 1.49 -21.82
CA GLY A 113 -2.80 2.69 -22.21
C GLY A 113 -1.90 3.86 -22.65
N LYS A 114 -2.52 5.00 -23.02
CA LYS A 114 -1.87 6.32 -23.20
C LYS A 114 -1.37 6.90 -21.86
N GLY A 115 -0.74 6.06 -21.04
CA GLY A 115 -0.08 6.47 -19.82
C GLY A 115 1.30 7.00 -20.15
N PHE A 116 1.74 7.96 -19.36
CA PHE A 116 3.04 8.60 -19.51
C PHE A 116 4.23 7.59 -19.62
N TRP A 117 4.16 6.46 -18.91
CA TRP A 117 5.18 5.39 -18.92
C TRP A 117 5.28 4.63 -20.24
N SER A 118 4.18 4.57 -21.01
CA SER A 118 4.20 3.99 -22.36
C SER A 118 5.02 4.87 -23.32
N VAL A 119 4.94 6.19 -23.18
CA VAL A 119 5.70 7.16 -24.00
C VAL A 119 7.19 7.09 -23.69
N LEU A 120 7.55 6.83 -22.43
CA LEU A 120 8.94 6.59 -22.03
C LEU A 120 9.50 5.26 -22.56
N GLY A 121 8.66 4.38 -23.08
CA GLY A 121 9.06 3.06 -23.56
C GLY A 121 9.61 2.16 -22.44
N MET A 122 9.10 2.33 -21.22
CA MET A 122 9.46 1.46 -20.09
C MET A 122 8.89 0.04 -20.26
N GLY A 123 7.82 -0.09 -21.04
CA GLY A 123 7.22 -1.36 -21.43
C GLY A 123 7.86 -2.06 -22.62
N ASP A 124 8.69 -1.38 -23.41
CA ASP A 124 9.21 -1.88 -24.70
C ASP A 124 9.90 -3.24 -24.56
N PHE A 125 10.69 -3.41 -23.50
CA PHE A 125 11.37 -4.67 -23.20
C PHE A 125 10.37 -5.83 -23.04
N TYR A 126 9.27 -5.60 -22.31
CA TYR A 126 8.26 -6.63 -22.05
C TYR A 126 7.38 -6.90 -23.26
N TYR A 127 7.09 -5.89 -24.09
CA TYR A 127 6.39 -6.08 -25.36
C TYR A 127 7.24 -6.89 -26.34
N GLU A 128 8.53 -6.55 -26.49
CA GLU A 128 9.48 -7.31 -27.31
C GLU A 128 9.61 -8.76 -26.81
N LEU A 129 9.77 -8.94 -25.49
CA LEU A 129 9.84 -10.27 -24.88
C LEU A 129 8.54 -11.06 -25.07
N SER A 130 7.38 -10.41 -25.00
CA SER A 130 6.07 -11.06 -25.21
C SER A 130 5.96 -11.65 -26.61
N VAL A 131 6.35 -10.90 -27.64
CA VAL A 131 6.33 -11.38 -29.03
C VAL A 131 7.25 -12.59 -29.20
N GLN A 132 8.48 -12.51 -28.68
CA GLN A 132 9.44 -13.62 -28.78
C GLN A 132 8.98 -14.87 -28.02
N VAL A 133 8.30 -14.71 -26.87
CA VAL A 133 7.67 -15.83 -26.16
C VAL A 133 6.67 -16.54 -27.06
N VAL A 134 5.81 -15.79 -27.76
CA VAL A 134 4.85 -16.36 -28.72
C VAL A 134 5.56 -17.08 -29.86
N GLU A 135 6.56 -16.43 -30.48
CA GLU A 135 7.33 -17.01 -31.59
C GLU A 135 8.00 -18.33 -31.22
N VAL A 136 8.68 -18.38 -30.07
CA VAL A 136 9.35 -19.60 -29.59
C VAL A 136 8.33 -20.69 -29.26
N CYS A 137 7.20 -20.34 -28.65
CA CYS A 137 6.13 -21.30 -28.36
C CYS A 137 5.51 -21.87 -29.64
N LEU A 138 5.25 -21.04 -30.65
CA LEU A 138 4.72 -21.47 -31.96
C LEU A 138 5.73 -22.36 -32.70
N ALA A 139 7.01 -21.98 -32.74
CA ALA A 139 8.07 -22.77 -33.36
C ALA A 139 8.29 -24.11 -32.66
N ALA A 140 8.11 -24.16 -31.34
CA ALA A 140 8.22 -25.39 -30.56
C ALA A 140 6.98 -26.29 -30.67
N ASN A 141 5.82 -25.74 -31.05
CA ASN A 141 4.50 -26.38 -30.92
C ASN A 141 4.44 -27.80 -31.49
N HIS A 142 5.01 -28.03 -32.68
CA HIS A 142 4.99 -29.35 -33.33
C HIS A 142 5.79 -30.42 -32.54
N LYS A 143 6.72 -30.01 -31.68
CA LYS A 143 7.56 -30.91 -30.86
C LYS A 143 7.04 -31.06 -29.44
N THR A 144 6.50 -29.98 -28.85
CA THR A 144 6.05 -29.96 -27.45
C THR A 144 4.54 -30.16 -27.28
N GLY A 145 3.75 -30.14 -28.35
CA GLY A 145 2.30 -30.33 -28.28
C GLY A 145 1.58 -29.21 -27.51
N GLY A 146 2.12 -27.99 -27.53
CA GLY A 146 1.53 -26.81 -26.88
C GLY A 146 1.93 -26.58 -25.42
N LEU A 147 2.78 -27.42 -24.82
CA LEU A 147 3.27 -27.25 -23.45
C LEU A 147 4.80 -27.15 -23.41
N ILE A 148 5.34 -26.08 -22.83
CA ILE A 148 6.78 -25.87 -22.68
C ILE A 148 7.13 -25.53 -21.23
N GLU A 149 8.18 -26.16 -20.71
CA GLU A 149 8.68 -25.86 -19.37
C GLU A 149 9.37 -24.50 -19.35
N LEU A 150 9.26 -23.76 -18.23
CA LEU A 150 9.68 -22.35 -18.18
C LEU A 150 11.19 -22.19 -18.38
N ASN A 151 12.01 -23.08 -17.82
CA ASN A 151 13.46 -23.04 -18.01
C ASN A 151 13.83 -23.41 -19.45
N GLU A 152 13.15 -24.39 -20.06
CA GLU A 152 13.31 -24.70 -21.48
C GLU A 152 12.95 -23.51 -22.38
N LEU A 153 11.83 -22.84 -22.13
CA LEU A 153 11.42 -21.62 -22.84
C LEU A 153 12.48 -20.53 -22.71
N ARG A 154 12.99 -20.29 -21.50
CA ARG A 154 14.07 -19.32 -21.25
C ARG A 154 15.33 -19.64 -22.05
N ARG A 155 15.77 -20.91 -22.07
CA ARG A 155 16.94 -21.33 -22.86
C ARG A 155 16.73 -21.07 -24.35
N ARG A 156 15.55 -21.41 -24.89
CA ARG A 156 15.21 -21.17 -26.30
C ARG A 156 15.13 -19.68 -26.65
N LEU A 157 14.58 -18.85 -25.76
CA LEU A 157 14.54 -17.40 -25.92
C LEU A 157 15.95 -16.80 -25.99
N ILE A 158 16.84 -17.20 -25.09
CA ILE A 158 18.23 -16.74 -25.08
C ILE A 158 18.93 -17.17 -26.37
N ALA A 159 18.71 -18.42 -26.82
CA ALA A 159 19.29 -18.91 -28.07
C ALA A 159 18.76 -18.15 -29.31
N ALA A 160 17.45 -17.85 -29.35
CA ALA A 160 16.81 -17.16 -30.47
C ALA A 160 17.26 -15.68 -30.62
N ARG A 161 17.60 -15.03 -29.50
CA ARG A 161 18.04 -13.61 -29.50
C ARG A 161 19.47 -13.38 -30.03
N GLY A 162 20.28 -14.43 -30.17
CA GLY A 162 21.64 -14.33 -30.72
C GLY A 162 22.61 -13.47 -29.90
N VAL A 163 23.80 -13.20 -30.46
CA VAL A 163 24.93 -12.56 -29.77
C VAL A 163 24.70 -11.06 -29.50
N SER A 164 23.88 -10.38 -30.33
CA SER A 164 23.63 -8.93 -30.24
C SER A 164 22.80 -8.50 -29.02
N ALA A 165 22.12 -9.43 -28.34
CA ALA A 165 21.28 -9.14 -27.17
C ALA A 165 21.76 -9.80 -25.87
N VAL A 166 22.99 -10.33 -25.85
CA VAL A 166 23.64 -10.97 -24.67
C VAL A 166 23.67 -10.05 -23.44
N HIS A 167 23.58 -8.74 -23.64
CA HIS A 167 23.61 -7.74 -22.57
C HIS A 167 22.27 -7.52 -21.84
N GLN A 168 21.20 -8.24 -22.20
CA GLN A 168 19.90 -8.14 -21.51
C GLN A 168 19.61 -9.44 -20.77
N GLU A 169 19.72 -9.40 -19.45
CA GLU A 169 19.35 -10.53 -18.62
C GLU A 169 17.83 -10.74 -18.66
N ILE A 170 17.43 -11.96 -19.05
CA ILE A 170 16.04 -12.42 -19.01
C ILE A 170 15.90 -13.42 -17.86
N THR A 171 14.99 -13.12 -16.94
CA THR A 171 14.64 -13.98 -15.82
C THR A 171 13.33 -14.73 -16.07
N ASN A 172 13.05 -15.73 -15.23
CA ASN A 172 11.78 -16.47 -15.30
C ASN A 172 10.60 -15.55 -14.97
N GLU A 173 10.80 -14.61 -14.05
CA GLU A 173 9.86 -13.57 -13.66
C GLU A 173 9.51 -12.67 -14.84
N ASP A 174 10.51 -12.28 -15.64
CA ASP A 174 10.28 -11.46 -16.84
C ASP A 174 9.41 -12.18 -17.87
N ILE A 175 9.65 -13.48 -18.06
CA ILE A 175 8.87 -14.32 -18.97
C ILE A 175 7.42 -14.46 -18.47
N LEU A 176 7.23 -14.67 -17.17
CA LEU A 176 5.89 -14.74 -16.57
C LEU A 176 5.15 -13.40 -16.69
N MET A 177 5.86 -12.29 -16.51
CA MET A 177 5.29 -10.96 -16.66
C MET A 177 4.89 -10.67 -18.11
N ALA A 178 5.76 -11.00 -19.07
CA ALA A 178 5.46 -10.93 -20.50
C ALA A 178 4.24 -11.80 -20.86
N ALA A 179 4.21 -13.05 -20.39
CA ALA A 179 3.09 -13.96 -20.62
C ALA A 179 1.75 -13.43 -20.08
N LYS A 180 1.76 -12.83 -18.89
CA LYS A 180 0.57 -12.15 -18.33
C LYS A 180 0.07 -11.02 -19.23
N LYS A 181 0.98 -10.28 -19.88
CA LYS A 181 0.62 -9.18 -20.79
C LYS A 181 0.07 -9.69 -22.13
N ILE A 182 0.54 -10.83 -22.64
CA ILE A 182 -0.01 -11.50 -23.84
C ILE A 182 -1.51 -11.78 -23.68
N LYS A 183 -1.96 -12.21 -22.49
CA LYS A 183 -3.38 -12.48 -22.23
C LYS A 183 -4.27 -11.28 -22.60
N TYR A 184 -3.89 -10.08 -22.19
CA TYR A 184 -4.64 -8.87 -22.52
C TYR A 184 -4.63 -8.56 -24.02
N ILE A 185 -3.50 -8.81 -24.70
CA ILE A 185 -3.40 -8.63 -26.16
C ILE A 185 -4.34 -9.60 -26.88
N TRP A 186 -4.37 -10.87 -26.46
CA TRP A 186 -5.19 -11.91 -27.08
C TRP A 186 -6.69 -11.67 -26.88
N GLU A 187 -7.09 -11.25 -25.67
CA GLU A 187 -8.47 -10.86 -25.38
C GLU A 187 -8.92 -9.66 -26.23
N TRP A 188 -8.03 -8.70 -26.48
CA TRP A 188 -8.29 -7.58 -27.38
C TRP A 188 -8.42 -8.01 -28.85
N PHE A 189 -7.57 -8.95 -29.30
CA PHE A 189 -7.58 -9.46 -30.67
C PHE A 189 -8.78 -10.36 -30.98
N CYS A 190 -9.24 -11.15 -30.00
CA CYS A 190 -10.35 -12.09 -30.17
C CYS A 190 -11.71 -11.50 -29.77
N GLY A 191 -11.73 -10.27 -29.23
CA GLY A 191 -12.93 -9.52 -28.82
C GLY A 191 -13.52 -8.60 -29.90
N ILE A 192 -13.05 -8.74 -31.15
CA ILE A 192 -13.71 -8.26 -32.38
C ILE A 192 -14.27 -9.49 -33.09
#